data_AF-A0A7C9CN60-F1
#
_entry.id   AF-A0A7C9CN60-F1
#
_cell.length_a   1.000
_cell.length_b   1.000
_cell.length_c   1.000
_cell.angle_alpha   90.00
_cell.angle_beta   90.00
_cell.angle_gamma   90.00
#
_symmetry.space_group_name_H-M   'P 1'
#
loop_
_entity.id
_entity.type
_entity.pdbx_description
1 polymer ?
#
loop_
_entity_poly.entity_id
_entity_poly.type
_entity_poly.pdbx_seq_one_letter_code
_entity_poly.pdbx_strand_id
1 'polypeptide(L)'
;RVPNNSSGSHHTELKSSSDHNDMITDRQKIKETDEYKRAMEEEWASRQQQLLRQAEEARRLRDKKRAESMRIMDNERRQRLRLEEIRETRRKDEEKLNLKEKLRAEIRDELHRLETMCSDMASLLRALGIHVGGGRHPSSNEVQAAYKRACLRFHPDRLSTTDLRQQVEAEEKFKLISNMKDRFSLVR
;
A
#
# COMPACT_ATOMS: atom_id res chain seq x y z
N ARG A 1 75.51 -36.70 55.68
CA ARG A 1 76.30 -37.83 55.13
C ARG A 1 76.36 -37.64 53.61
N VAL A 2 77.45 -37.08 53.11
CA VAL A 2 77.89 -37.33 51.71
C VAL A 2 78.88 -38.50 51.81
N PRO A 3 78.93 -39.39 50.82
CA PRO A 3 80.07 -39.29 49.90
C PRO A 3 79.76 -39.71 48.44
N ASN A 4 80.45 -39.03 47.51
CA ASN A 4 81.23 -39.53 46.34
C ASN A 4 80.60 -40.48 45.31
N ASN A 5 80.93 -40.47 44.02
CA ASN A 5 81.76 -39.63 43.16
C ASN A 5 81.47 -40.03 41.69
N SER A 6 81.99 -39.20 40.77
CA SER A 6 82.56 -39.57 39.45
C SER A 6 81.79 -39.18 38.18
N SER A 7 82.38 -38.15 37.55
CA SER A 7 82.91 -38.17 36.18
C SER A 7 81.92 -37.96 35.04
N GLY A 8 81.71 -36.69 34.70
CA GLY A 8 81.23 -36.26 33.38
C GLY A 8 82.06 -35.08 32.92
N SER A 9 82.88 -35.30 31.89
CA SER A 9 83.85 -34.36 31.33
C SER A 9 83.26 -33.00 30.98
N HIS A 10 83.81 -31.93 31.54
CA HIS A 10 83.58 -30.56 31.10
C HIS A 10 84.30 -30.32 29.77
N HIS A 11 83.59 -30.50 28.66
CA HIS A 11 83.87 -29.76 27.43
C HIS A 11 82.86 -28.61 27.34
N THR A 12 83.17 -27.50 27.99
CA THR A 12 82.57 -26.20 27.68
C THR A 12 83.07 -25.79 26.31
N GLU A 13 82.34 -26.17 25.27
CA GLU A 13 82.46 -25.58 23.94
C GLU A 13 81.89 -24.15 24.06
N LEU A 14 82.80 -23.20 24.27
CA LEU A 14 82.54 -21.78 24.07
C LEU A 14 82.18 -21.57 22.59
N LYS A 15 80.90 -21.73 22.25
CA LYS A 15 80.33 -21.24 20.99
C LYS A 15 80.26 -19.71 21.07
N SER A 16 81.43 -19.13 20.82
CA SER A 16 81.66 -17.90 20.05
C SER A 16 80.42 -17.00 19.90
N SER A 17 80.38 -15.92 20.67
CA SER A 17 79.55 -14.74 20.35
C SER A 17 79.88 -14.16 18.97
N SER A 18 81.04 -14.52 18.39
CA SER A 18 81.44 -14.18 17.04
C SER A 18 80.57 -14.88 15.99
N ASP A 19 80.17 -16.15 16.19
CA ASP A 19 79.43 -16.92 15.17
C ASP A 19 77.99 -16.42 15.02
N HIS A 20 77.37 -15.99 16.12
CA HIS A 20 76.07 -15.32 16.10
C HIS A 20 76.17 -13.92 15.47
N ASN A 21 77.23 -13.16 15.76
CA ASN A 21 77.48 -11.87 15.13
C ASN A 21 77.73 -12.01 13.62
N ASP A 22 78.46 -13.03 13.17
CA ASP A 22 78.78 -13.25 11.76
C ASP A 22 77.53 -13.65 10.95
N MET A 23 76.69 -14.54 11.49
CA MET A 23 75.37 -14.85 10.92
C MET A 23 74.45 -13.64 10.82
N ILE A 24 74.45 -12.75 11.82
CA ILE A 24 73.64 -11.53 11.81
C ILE A 24 74.17 -10.54 10.75
N THR A 25 75.49 -10.43 10.64
CA THR A 25 76.17 -9.53 9.69
C THR A 25 75.96 -10.00 8.24
N ASP A 26 76.05 -11.30 7.97
CA ASP A 26 75.83 -11.86 6.64
C ASP A 26 74.35 -11.80 6.23
N ARG A 27 73.43 -12.00 7.17
CA ARG A 27 71.99 -11.77 6.94
C ARG A 27 71.68 -10.31 6.65
N GLN A 28 72.45 -9.36 7.21
CA GLN A 28 72.33 -7.93 6.88
C GLN A 28 72.87 -7.61 5.49
N LYS A 29 74.02 -8.16 5.08
CA LYS A 29 74.56 -8.00 3.71
C LYS A 29 73.59 -8.51 2.64
N ILE A 30 72.88 -9.62 2.89
CA ILE A 30 71.85 -10.14 1.98
C ILE A 30 70.74 -9.10 1.75
N LYS A 31 70.40 -8.28 2.76
CA LYS A 31 69.39 -7.23 2.62
C LYS A 31 69.86 -5.99 1.84
N GLU A 32 71.16 -5.86 1.67
CA GLU A 32 71.78 -4.77 0.90
C GLU A 32 71.88 -5.11 -0.59
N THR A 33 71.73 -6.39 -0.95
CA THR A 33 71.69 -6.85 -2.34
C THR A 33 70.50 -6.25 -3.09
N ASP A 34 70.74 -5.89 -4.36
CA ASP A 34 69.71 -5.29 -5.21
C ASP A 34 68.55 -6.25 -5.51
N GLU A 35 68.78 -7.55 -5.41
CA GLU A 35 67.72 -8.57 -5.52
C GLU A 35 66.77 -8.55 -4.33
N TYR A 36 67.29 -8.41 -3.11
CA TYR A 36 66.45 -8.31 -1.91
C TYR A 36 65.62 -7.03 -1.89
N LYS A 37 66.22 -5.89 -2.29
CA LYS A 37 65.51 -4.60 -2.38
C LYS A 37 64.37 -4.66 -3.41
N ARG A 38 64.64 -5.22 -4.60
CA ARG A 38 63.61 -5.44 -5.63
C ARG A 38 62.49 -6.36 -5.15
N ALA A 39 62.83 -7.50 -4.52
CA ALA A 39 61.83 -8.41 -3.95
C ALA A 39 60.95 -7.75 -2.88
N MET A 40 61.54 -6.87 -2.05
CA MET A 40 60.80 -6.12 -1.04
C MET A 40 59.86 -5.07 -1.66
N GLU A 41 60.32 -4.35 -2.69
CA GLU A 41 59.52 -3.37 -3.42
C GLU A 41 58.36 -4.05 -4.16
N GLU A 42 58.60 -5.19 -4.81
CA GLU A 42 57.56 -6.00 -5.47
C GLU A 42 56.53 -6.53 -4.47
N GLU A 43 56.98 -7.00 -3.30
CA GLU A 43 56.08 -7.44 -2.24
C GLU A 43 55.25 -6.27 -1.70
N TRP A 44 55.87 -5.10 -1.49
CA TRP A 44 55.17 -3.91 -1.05
C TRP A 44 54.16 -3.42 -2.09
N ALA A 45 54.54 -3.38 -3.37
CA ALA A 45 53.65 -3.03 -4.48
C ALA A 45 52.47 -4.01 -4.59
N SER A 46 52.73 -5.31 -4.44
CA SER A 46 51.69 -6.35 -4.43
C SER A 46 50.70 -6.17 -3.27
N ARG A 47 51.21 -5.84 -2.07
CA ARG A 47 50.38 -5.52 -0.89
C ARG A 47 49.55 -4.27 -1.12
N GLN A 48 50.11 -3.20 -1.68
CA GLN A 48 49.38 -1.96 -1.99
C GLN A 48 48.27 -2.21 -3.03
N GLN A 49 48.56 -2.98 -4.09
CA GLN A 49 47.55 -3.36 -5.06
C GLN A 49 46.41 -4.16 -4.42
N GLN A 50 46.72 -5.08 -3.50
CA GLN A 50 45.71 -5.87 -2.80
C GLN A 50 44.82 -4.99 -1.92
N LEU A 51 45.40 -4.02 -1.21
CA LEU A 51 44.64 -3.05 -0.40
C LEU A 51 43.69 -2.21 -1.26
N LEU A 52 44.14 -1.75 -2.43
CA LEU A 52 43.30 -0.99 -3.37
C LEU A 52 42.12 -1.83 -3.89
N ARG A 53 42.35 -3.11 -4.23
CA ARG A 53 41.28 -4.03 -4.64
C ARG A 53 40.24 -4.22 -3.54
N GLN A 54 40.70 -4.48 -2.31
CA GLN A 54 39.79 -4.62 -1.16
C GLN A 54 38.98 -3.34 -0.88
N ALA A 55 39.62 -2.17 -0.99
CA ALA A 55 38.94 -0.89 -0.82
C ALA A 55 37.88 -0.65 -1.91
N GLU A 56 38.17 -1.01 -3.16
CA GLU A 56 37.23 -0.94 -4.27
C GLU A 56 36.06 -1.90 -4.11
N GLU A 57 36.30 -3.15 -3.74
CA GLU A 57 35.27 -4.15 -3.46
C GLU A 57 34.38 -3.72 -2.29
N ALA A 58 34.98 -3.23 -1.20
CA ALA A 58 34.24 -2.70 -0.06
C ALA A 58 33.39 -1.48 -0.47
N ARG A 59 33.90 -0.60 -1.34
CA ARG A 59 33.14 0.54 -1.87
C ARG A 59 31.95 0.05 -2.72
N ARG A 60 32.19 -0.84 -3.68
CA ARG A 60 31.13 -1.44 -4.52
C ARG A 60 30.06 -2.11 -3.68
N LEU A 61 30.45 -2.84 -2.64
CA LEU A 61 29.50 -3.50 -1.74
C LEU A 61 28.64 -2.49 -0.97
N ARG A 62 29.25 -1.41 -0.45
CA ARG A 62 28.52 -0.32 0.21
C ARG A 62 27.53 0.36 -0.72
N ASP A 63 27.95 0.64 -1.96
CA ASP A 63 27.10 1.32 -2.94
C ASP A 63 25.91 0.44 -3.34
N LYS A 64 26.13 -0.87 -3.55
CA LYS A 64 25.05 -1.84 -3.78
C LYS A 64 24.05 -1.87 -2.64
N LYS A 65 24.52 -1.98 -1.39
CA LYS A 65 23.66 -1.99 -0.20
C LYS A 65 22.83 -0.71 -0.06
N ARG A 66 23.45 0.45 -0.31
CA ARG A 66 22.74 1.75 -0.30
C ARG A 66 21.67 1.81 -1.39
N ALA A 67 22.01 1.40 -2.62
CA ALA A 67 21.07 1.40 -3.72
C ALA A 67 19.88 0.45 -3.46
N GLU A 68 20.15 -0.75 -2.93
CA GLU A 68 19.11 -1.71 -2.56
C GLU A 68 18.22 -1.17 -1.43
N SER A 69 18.80 -0.63 -0.36
CA SER A 69 18.04 0.00 0.74
C SER A 69 17.16 1.14 0.23
N MET A 70 17.68 2.01 -0.64
CA MET A 70 16.90 3.08 -1.26
C MET A 70 15.74 2.55 -2.10
N ARG A 71 15.94 1.45 -2.86
CA ARG A 71 14.88 0.82 -3.66
C ARG A 71 13.80 0.19 -2.78
N ILE A 72 14.17 -0.45 -1.68
CA ILE A 72 13.23 -1.02 -0.71
C ILE A 72 12.37 0.10 -0.12
N MET A 73 13.00 1.17 0.39
CA MET A 73 12.29 2.32 0.96
C MET A 73 11.33 2.98 -0.03
N ASP A 74 11.74 3.15 -1.30
CA ASP A 74 10.86 3.71 -2.34
C ASP A 74 9.68 2.78 -2.65
N ASN A 75 9.92 1.47 -2.72
CA ASN A 75 8.86 0.48 -2.93
C ASN A 75 7.86 0.47 -1.77
N GLU A 76 8.33 0.48 -0.52
CA GLU A 76 7.49 0.55 0.68
C GLU A 76 6.65 1.84 0.69
N ARG A 77 7.27 2.98 0.36
CA ARG A 77 6.57 4.26 0.23
C ARG A 77 5.45 4.18 -0.80
N ARG A 78 5.71 3.63 -1.99
CA ARG A 78 4.70 3.48 -3.06
C ARG A 78 3.58 2.53 -2.66
N GLN A 79 3.90 1.41 -2.03
CA GLN A 79 2.90 0.46 -1.52
C GLN A 79 2.01 1.13 -0.47
N ARG A 80 2.61 1.89 0.46
CA ARG A 80 1.86 2.63 1.47
C ARG A 80 0.91 3.66 0.84
N LEU A 81 1.37 4.42 -0.15
CA LEU A 81 0.54 5.40 -0.86
C LEU A 81 -0.65 4.74 -1.55
N ARG A 82 -0.43 3.63 -2.26
CA ARG A 82 -1.52 2.87 -2.91
C ARG A 82 -2.55 2.35 -1.91
N LEU A 83 -2.08 1.83 -0.76
CA LEU A 83 -2.98 1.34 0.29
C LEU A 83 -3.80 2.48 0.89
N GLU A 84 -3.19 3.65 1.09
CA GLU A 84 -3.90 4.81 1.64
C GLU A 84 -4.94 5.35 0.65
N GLU A 85 -4.64 5.39 -0.65
CA GLU A 85 -5.60 5.76 -1.69
C GLU A 85 -6.79 4.78 -1.73
N ILE A 86 -6.53 3.47 -1.64
CA ILE A 86 -7.59 2.45 -1.58
C ILE A 86 -8.43 2.61 -0.30
N ARG A 87 -7.80 2.91 0.84
CA ARG A 87 -8.53 3.17 2.09
C ARG A 87 -9.38 4.42 2.01
N GLU A 88 -8.85 5.50 1.45
CA GLU A 88 -9.58 6.76 1.34
C GLU A 88 -10.77 6.64 0.39
N THR A 89 -10.59 5.98 -0.77
CA THR A 89 -11.67 5.69 -1.71
C THR A 89 -12.76 4.83 -1.07
N ARG A 90 -12.38 3.73 -0.41
CA ARG A 90 -13.34 2.91 0.36
C ARG A 90 -14.08 3.71 1.41
N ARG A 91 -13.38 4.52 2.20
CA ARG A 91 -14.00 5.36 3.23
C ARG A 91 -15.01 6.33 2.63
N LYS A 92 -14.67 7.02 1.53
CA LYS A 92 -15.59 7.93 0.81
C LYS A 92 -16.81 7.18 0.28
N ASP A 93 -16.63 5.98 -0.25
CA ASP A 93 -17.74 5.16 -0.75
C ASP A 93 -18.65 4.68 0.38
N GLU A 94 -18.09 4.28 1.52
CA GLU A 94 -18.85 3.92 2.73
C GLU A 94 -19.62 5.12 3.31
N GLU A 95 -18.98 6.29 3.40
CA GLU A 95 -19.64 7.53 3.83
C GLU A 95 -20.80 7.91 2.90
N LYS A 96 -20.60 7.80 1.58
CA LYS A 96 -21.64 8.03 0.57
C LYS A 96 -22.79 7.03 0.70
N LEU A 97 -22.49 5.76 0.93
CA LEU A 97 -23.50 4.72 1.13
C LEU A 97 -24.30 4.96 2.42
N ASN A 98 -23.63 5.31 3.51
CA ASN A 98 -24.27 5.64 4.79
C ASN A 98 -25.18 6.87 4.67
N LEU A 99 -24.74 7.90 3.95
CA LEU A 99 -25.58 9.07 3.68
C LEU A 99 -26.81 8.71 2.84
N LYS A 100 -26.64 7.90 1.79
CA LYS A 100 -27.77 7.38 1.01
C LYS A 100 -28.75 6.58 1.87
N GLU A 101 -28.27 5.78 2.81
CA GLU A 101 -29.13 4.97 3.68
C GLU A 101 -29.95 5.83 4.66
N LYS A 102 -29.34 6.86 5.25
CA LYS A 102 -30.08 7.83 6.08
C LYS A 102 -31.18 8.52 5.28
N LEU A 103 -30.85 9.00 4.08
CA LEU A 103 -31.83 9.60 3.18
C LEU A 103 -32.93 8.62 2.78
N ARG A 104 -32.60 7.34 2.52
CA ARG A 104 -33.59 6.30 2.22
C ARG A 104 -34.58 6.14 3.38
N ALA A 105 -34.10 6.08 4.62
CA ALA A 105 -34.97 5.95 5.78
C ALA A 105 -35.91 7.16 5.92
N GLU A 106 -35.36 8.38 5.86
CA GLU A 106 -36.15 9.61 5.95
C GLU A 106 -37.22 9.71 4.85
N ILE A 107 -36.84 9.40 3.61
CA ILE A 107 -37.73 9.46 2.45
C ILE A 107 -38.79 8.36 2.53
N ARG A 108 -38.43 7.14 2.95
CA ARG A 108 -39.41 6.06 3.14
C ARG A 108 -40.45 6.43 4.19
N ASP A 109 -40.02 7.05 5.29
CA ASP A 109 -40.94 7.50 6.33
C ASP A 109 -41.90 8.59 5.80
N GLU A 110 -41.40 9.55 5.03
CA GLU A 110 -42.23 10.57 4.37
C GLU A 110 -43.23 9.94 3.38
N LEU A 111 -42.74 9.04 2.53
CA LEU A 111 -43.54 8.35 1.53
C LEU A 111 -44.59 7.43 2.15
N HIS A 112 -44.28 6.78 3.27
CA HIS A 112 -45.23 5.94 3.99
C HIS A 112 -46.36 6.78 4.61
N ARG A 113 -46.05 7.96 5.16
CA ARG A 113 -47.09 8.91 5.61
C ARG A 113 -47.95 9.38 4.44
N LEU A 114 -47.36 9.66 3.28
CA LEU A 114 -48.13 10.02 2.09
C LEU A 114 -49.01 8.86 1.60
N GLU A 115 -48.48 7.64 1.56
CA GLU A 115 -49.22 6.43 1.14
C GLU A 115 -50.44 6.18 2.04
N THR A 116 -50.26 6.26 3.36
CA THR A 116 -51.36 6.06 4.33
C THR A 116 -52.46 7.13 4.23
N MET A 117 -52.13 8.34 3.74
CA MET A 117 -53.11 9.40 3.49
C MET A 117 -53.82 9.28 2.13
N CYS A 118 -53.32 8.45 1.20
CA CYS A 118 -53.84 8.35 -0.17
C CYS A 118 -54.69 7.08 -0.35
N SER A 119 -55.97 7.26 -0.68
CA SER A 119 -56.90 6.14 -0.90
C SER A 119 -56.84 5.52 -2.30
N ASP A 120 -56.34 6.25 -3.30
CA ASP A 120 -56.30 5.82 -4.69
C ASP A 120 -55.03 6.31 -5.41
N MET A 121 -54.76 5.72 -6.58
CA MET A 121 -53.60 6.07 -7.41
C MET A 121 -53.59 7.55 -7.81
N ALA A 122 -54.75 8.15 -8.09
CA ALA A 122 -54.82 9.53 -8.53
C ALA A 122 -54.41 10.53 -7.43
N SER A 123 -54.82 10.26 -6.20
CA SER A 123 -54.51 11.06 -5.03
C SER A 123 -53.03 10.97 -4.68
N LEU A 124 -52.44 9.77 -4.77
CA LEU A 124 -50.99 9.59 -4.63
C LEU A 124 -50.22 10.37 -5.69
N LEU A 125 -50.58 10.23 -6.96
CA LEU A 125 -49.91 10.93 -8.06
C LEU A 125 -49.96 12.45 -7.88
N ARG A 126 -51.12 12.99 -7.46
CA ARG A 126 -51.26 14.42 -7.13
C ARG A 126 -50.38 14.83 -5.95
N ALA A 127 -50.34 14.04 -4.88
CA ALA A 127 -49.49 14.31 -3.71
C ALA A 127 -48.00 14.31 -4.08
N LEU A 128 -47.59 13.48 -5.03
CA LEU A 128 -46.24 13.46 -5.60
C LEU A 128 -45.97 14.58 -6.61
N GLY A 129 -46.91 15.51 -6.81
CA GLY A 129 -46.78 16.64 -7.72
C GLY A 129 -47.01 16.30 -9.20
N ILE A 130 -47.63 15.16 -9.50
CA ILE A 130 -47.99 14.76 -10.86
C ILE A 130 -49.44 15.18 -11.14
N HIS A 131 -49.62 15.98 -12.19
CA HIS A 131 -50.96 16.37 -12.62
C HIS A 131 -51.74 15.16 -13.16
N VAL A 132 -52.96 14.96 -12.65
CA VAL A 132 -53.94 13.98 -13.13
C VAL A 132 -55.13 14.76 -13.68
N GLY A 133 -55.52 14.49 -14.94
CA GLY A 133 -56.70 15.11 -15.57
C GLY A 133 -58.02 14.67 -14.90
N GLY A 134 -59.15 15.28 -15.24
CA GLY A 134 -60.47 14.79 -14.80
C GLY A 134 -60.93 15.19 -13.39
N GLY A 135 -60.25 16.15 -12.73
CA GLY A 135 -60.73 16.75 -11.48
C GLY A 135 -60.83 15.75 -10.31
N ARG A 136 -62.00 15.67 -9.67
CA ARG A 136 -62.24 14.81 -8.49
C ARG A 136 -62.34 13.32 -8.82
N HIS A 137 -62.79 12.97 -10.02
CA HIS A 137 -63.00 11.59 -10.45
C HIS A 137 -62.34 11.36 -11.82
N PRO A 138 -61.00 11.22 -11.85
CA PRO A 138 -60.26 11.00 -13.09
C PRO A 138 -60.66 9.67 -13.74
N SER A 139 -60.74 9.65 -15.06
CA SER A 139 -60.91 8.41 -15.81
C SER A 139 -59.66 7.53 -15.70
N SER A 140 -59.82 6.21 -15.87
CA SER A 140 -58.69 5.26 -15.82
C SER A 140 -57.56 5.63 -16.79
N ASN A 141 -57.90 6.12 -17.98
CA ASN A 141 -56.93 6.56 -18.99
C ASN A 141 -56.11 7.77 -18.52
N GLU A 142 -56.73 8.74 -17.85
CA GLU A 142 -56.03 9.93 -17.31
C GLU A 142 -55.07 9.55 -16.18
N VAL A 143 -55.50 8.63 -15.31
CA VAL A 143 -54.65 8.07 -14.24
C VAL A 143 -53.47 7.30 -14.85
N GLN A 144 -53.71 6.48 -15.88
CA GLN A 144 -52.65 5.72 -16.54
C GLN A 144 -51.65 6.65 -17.28
N ALA A 145 -52.11 7.73 -17.90
CA ALA A 145 -51.25 8.73 -18.51
C ALA A 145 -50.39 9.45 -17.45
N ALA A 146 -50.98 9.81 -16.31
CA ALA A 146 -50.26 10.40 -15.20
C ALA A 146 -49.24 9.45 -14.57
N TYR A 147 -49.59 8.18 -14.40
CA TYR A 147 -48.68 7.12 -13.96
C TYR A 147 -47.45 7.00 -14.87
N LYS A 148 -47.65 6.93 -16.19
CA LYS A 148 -46.53 6.88 -17.15
C LYS A 148 -45.63 8.11 -17.05
N ARG A 149 -46.21 9.31 -16.89
CA ARG A 149 -45.44 10.55 -16.65
C ARG A 149 -44.62 10.47 -15.36
N ALA A 150 -45.19 9.93 -14.30
CA ALA A 150 -44.53 9.77 -13.01
C ALA A 150 -43.33 8.81 -13.10
N CYS A 151 -43.50 7.66 -13.74
CA CYS A 151 -42.40 6.70 -13.98
C CYS A 151 -41.25 7.32 -14.76
N LEU A 152 -41.54 8.16 -15.76
CA LEU A 152 -40.50 8.87 -16.51
C LEU A 152 -39.86 10.01 -15.71
N ARG A 153 -40.60 10.68 -14.83
CA ARG A 153 -40.06 11.77 -14.01
C ARG A 153 -39.15 11.26 -12.90
N PHE A 154 -39.52 10.14 -12.27
CA PHE A 154 -38.80 9.55 -11.15
C PHE A 154 -37.91 8.37 -11.57
N HIS A 155 -37.57 8.26 -12.87
CA HIS A 155 -36.69 7.18 -13.34
C HIS A 155 -35.26 7.35 -12.78
N PRO A 156 -34.65 6.29 -12.22
CA PRO A 156 -33.30 6.38 -11.63
C PRO A 156 -32.24 6.87 -12.63
N ASP A 157 -32.27 6.40 -13.88
CA ASP A 157 -31.29 6.79 -14.90
C ASP A 157 -31.30 8.29 -15.23
N ARG A 158 -32.46 8.96 -15.10
CA ARG A 158 -32.59 10.39 -15.40
C ARG A 158 -31.98 11.29 -14.33
N LEU A 159 -31.78 10.78 -13.12
CA LEU A 159 -31.29 11.54 -11.97
C LEU A 159 -29.94 11.03 -11.46
N SER A 160 -29.31 10.12 -12.20
CA SER A 160 -28.01 9.51 -11.87
C SER A 160 -26.87 10.50 -11.66
N THR A 161 -26.93 11.67 -12.29
CA THR A 161 -25.93 12.75 -12.19
C THR A 161 -26.31 13.84 -11.19
N THR A 162 -27.50 13.76 -10.59
CA THR A 162 -28.03 14.79 -9.69
C THR A 162 -27.65 14.54 -8.24
N ASP A 163 -28.05 15.42 -7.32
CA ASP A 163 -27.74 15.31 -5.89
C ASP A 163 -28.17 13.95 -5.28
N LEU A 164 -27.44 13.50 -4.27
CA LEU A 164 -27.67 12.20 -3.61
C LEU A 164 -29.09 12.08 -3.07
N ARG A 165 -29.64 13.15 -2.48
CA ARG A 165 -31.02 13.16 -1.98
C ARG A 165 -32.01 12.97 -3.11
N GLN A 166 -31.84 13.67 -4.22
CA GLN A 166 -32.73 13.57 -5.36
C GLN A 166 -32.69 12.21 -6.06
N GLN A 167 -31.50 11.58 -6.12
CA GLN A 167 -31.35 10.20 -6.58
C GLN A 167 -32.19 9.24 -5.75
N VAL A 168 -32.01 9.27 -4.42
CA VAL A 168 -32.72 8.39 -3.49
C VAL A 168 -34.22 8.68 -3.52
N GLU A 169 -34.60 9.95 -3.56
CA GLU A 169 -36.01 10.37 -3.59
C GLU A 169 -36.73 9.85 -4.83
N ALA A 170 -36.09 9.92 -5.98
CA ALA A 170 -36.66 9.37 -7.20
C ALA A 170 -36.75 7.84 -7.18
N GLU A 171 -35.70 7.16 -6.70
CA GLU A 171 -35.70 5.69 -6.55
C GLU A 171 -36.87 5.22 -5.67
N GLU A 172 -37.04 5.82 -4.50
CA GLU A 172 -38.08 5.43 -3.55
C GLU A 172 -39.49 5.85 -4.04
N LYS A 173 -39.64 7.03 -4.68
CA LYS A 173 -40.91 7.41 -5.34
C LYS A 173 -41.27 6.45 -6.47
N PHE A 174 -40.31 6.03 -7.28
CA PHE A 174 -40.52 5.08 -8.37
C PHE A 174 -40.97 3.72 -7.84
N LYS A 175 -40.34 3.21 -6.77
CA LYS A 175 -40.77 1.98 -6.07
C LYS A 175 -42.20 2.11 -5.55
N LEU A 176 -42.53 3.20 -4.85
CA LEU A 176 -43.88 3.43 -4.33
C LEU A 176 -44.92 3.44 -5.45
N ILE A 177 -44.70 4.21 -6.52
CA ILE A 177 -45.61 4.30 -7.66
C ILE A 177 -45.81 2.93 -8.32
N SER A 178 -44.74 2.16 -8.49
CA SER A 178 -44.79 0.82 -9.09
C SER A 178 -45.57 -0.17 -8.21
N ASN A 179 -45.26 -0.21 -6.92
CA ASN A 179 -45.99 -1.04 -5.95
C ASN A 179 -47.47 -0.69 -5.91
N MET A 180 -47.81 0.60 -5.91
CA MET A 180 -49.20 1.06 -5.87
C MET A 180 -49.96 0.73 -7.14
N LYS A 181 -49.30 0.74 -8.32
CA LYS A 181 -49.94 0.27 -9.55
C LYS A 181 -50.35 -1.18 -9.40
N ASP A 182 -49.49 -2.02 -8.85
CA ASP A 182 -49.80 -3.44 -8.70
C ASP A 182 -50.92 -3.67 -7.67
N ARG A 183 -50.92 -2.91 -6.56
CA ARG A 183 -52.01 -2.92 -5.57
C ARG A 183 -53.39 -2.56 -6.16
N PHE A 184 -53.47 -1.51 -7.00
CA PHE A 184 -54.73 -1.13 -7.63
C PHE A 184 -55.06 -1.91 -8.91
N SER A 185 -54.08 -2.59 -9.50
CA SER A 185 -54.31 -3.53 -10.63
C SER A 185 -54.80 -4.90 -10.15
N LEU A 186 -54.53 -5.26 -8.88
CA LEU A 186 -54.98 -6.48 -8.22
C LEU A 186 -56.38 -6.39 -7.59
N VAL A 187 -57.01 -5.21 -7.59
CA VAL A 187 -58.43 -5.06 -7.25
C VAL A 187 -59.22 -5.20 -8.56
N ARG A 188 -59.46 -6.44 -8.98
CA ARG A 188 -60.42 -6.78 -10.02
C ARG A 188 -61.27 -7.95 -9.58
#